data_AF-A0A2K8SEJ4-F1
#
_entry.id   AF-A0A2K8SEJ4-F1
#
_cell.length_a   1.000
_cell.length_b   1.000
_cell.length_c   1.000
_cell.angle_alpha   90.00
_cell.angle_beta   90.00
_cell.angle_gamma   90.00
#
_symmetry.space_group_name_H-M   'P 1'
#
loop_
_entity.id
_entity.type
_entity.pdbx_description
1 polymer ?
#
loop_
_entity_poly.entity_id
_entity_poly.type
_entity_poly.pdbx_seq_one_letter_code
_entity_poly.pdbx_strand_id
1 'polypeptide(L)'
;MRDFIFNIKSYLKEYNYIWKYKLIWCLPLIIFLASLDWISKAIVVKQMVLDGAGVTFIPNFIGFQYVINPGAAYGMNAGNLSLAISIAALVTLFLIGVFIFIKNKYWLIPINLMVAGSVANLLGRAWAPATNKGIKGGVVDFLKFEFSFFGSDSYIFNLADAWVSIAVGIIILILIVYVILEIIELVMRKKDKDKYEFYCDIQNRKQILFEVYYQKFNFKKEEKMTYKQYLKSNQELSKTWKEYKQKG
;
A
#
# COMPACT_ATOMS: atom_id res chain seq x y z
N MET A 1 1.23 -33.69 21.22
CA MET A 1 2.01 -32.71 22.03
C MET A 1 3.20 -32.11 21.28
N ARG A 2 4.00 -32.91 20.55
CA ARG A 2 5.14 -32.44 19.72
C ARG A 2 4.74 -31.47 18.60
N ASP A 3 3.65 -31.76 17.88
CA ASP A 3 3.18 -30.92 16.75
C ASP A 3 2.63 -29.57 17.23
N PHE A 4 2.01 -29.53 18.40
CA PHE A 4 1.52 -28.31 19.04
C PHE A 4 2.67 -27.37 19.42
N ILE A 5 3.72 -27.90 20.05
CA ILE A 5 4.91 -27.13 20.44
C ILE A 5 5.67 -26.62 19.20
N PHE A 6 5.76 -27.46 18.16
CA PHE A 6 6.35 -27.07 16.89
C PHE A 6 5.58 -25.93 16.21
N ASN A 7 4.24 -26.01 16.17
CA ASN A 7 3.38 -24.97 15.62
C ASN A 7 3.50 -23.64 16.39
N ILE A 8 3.54 -23.67 17.72
CA ILE A 8 3.76 -22.47 18.55
C ILE A 8 5.12 -21.85 18.26
N LYS A 9 6.18 -22.66 18.23
CA LYS A 9 7.55 -22.16 18.00
C LYS A 9 7.68 -21.56 16.60
N SER A 10 7.06 -22.17 15.59
CA SER A 10 7.02 -21.65 14.23
C SER A 10 6.26 -20.33 14.16
N TYR A 11 5.07 -20.28 14.75
CA TYR A 11 4.24 -19.07 14.82
C TYR A 11 4.96 -17.90 15.49
N LEU A 12 5.60 -18.13 16.65
CA LEU A 12 6.37 -17.11 17.37
C LEU A 12 7.56 -16.61 16.54
N LYS A 13 8.24 -17.52 15.82
CA LYS A 13 9.36 -17.18 14.94
C LYS A 13 8.91 -16.34 13.75
N GLU A 14 7.82 -16.71 13.10
CA GLU A 14 7.23 -15.96 11.98
C GLU A 14 6.79 -14.57 12.42
N TYR A 15 6.11 -14.48 13.57
CA TYR A 15 5.68 -13.21 14.14
C TYR A 15 6.86 -12.29 14.43
N ASN A 16 7.93 -12.79 15.07
CA ASN A 16 9.16 -12.04 15.31
C ASN A 16 9.78 -11.53 14.00
N TYR A 17 9.78 -12.36 12.96
CA TYR A 17 10.28 -11.99 11.65
C TYR A 17 9.46 -10.85 11.00
N ILE A 18 8.13 -10.90 11.09
CA ILE A 18 7.26 -9.83 10.60
C ILE A 18 7.53 -8.52 11.34
N TRP A 19 7.72 -8.56 12.67
CA TRP A 19 8.09 -7.36 13.44
C TRP A 19 9.43 -6.78 13.02
N LYS A 20 10.44 -7.63 12.83
CA LYS A 20 11.74 -7.18 12.29
C LYS A 20 11.59 -6.54 10.93
N TYR A 21 10.78 -7.12 10.04
CA TYR A 21 10.50 -6.52 8.74
C TYR A 21 9.83 -5.14 8.86
N LYS A 22 8.81 -5.02 9.75
CA LYS A 22 8.14 -3.74 10.02
C LYS A 22 9.12 -2.68 10.54
N LEU A 23 9.99 -3.05 11.48
CA LEU A 23 10.96 -2.10 12.06
C LEU A 23 12.09 -1.72 11.11
N ILE A 24 12.60 -2.66 10.32
CA ILE A 24 13.77 -2.43 9.46
C ILE A 24 13.37 -1.77 8.13
N TRP A 25 12.19 -2.07 7.59
CA TRP A 25 11.79 -1.62 6.26
C TRP A 25 10.58 -0.69 6.29
N CYS A 26 9.50 -1.08 6.96
CA CYS A 26 8.26 -0.31 6.93
C CYS A 26 8.38 1.02 7.67
N LEU A 27 8.94 1.01 8.88
CA LEU A 27 9.07 2.20 9.71
C LEU A 27 9.99 3.27 9.09
N PRO A 28 11.20 2.96 8.59
CA PRO A 28 12.01 3.94 7.87
C PRO A 28 11.30 4.49 6.63
N LEU A 29 10.56 3.66 5.90
CA LEU A 29 9.78 4.11 4.76
C LEU A 29 8.64 5.06 5.19
N ILE A 30 7.92 4.79 6.28
CA ILE A 30 6.92 5.71 6.85
C ILE A 30 7.57 7.06 7.17
N ILE A 31 8.69 7.04 7.91
CA ILE A 31 9.40 8.26 8.32
C ILE A 31 9.86 9.04 7.09
N PHE A 32 10.43 8.36 6.10
CA PHE A 32 10.90 8.98 4.87
C PHE A 32 9.75 9.66 4.11
N LEU A 33 8.66 8.94 3.84
CA LEU A 33 7.52 9.47 3.08
C LEU A 33 6.81 10.62 3.83
N ALA A 34 6.68 10.50 5.15
CA ALA A 34 6.09 11.56 5.97
C ALA A 34 6.99 12.80 6.04
N SER A 35 8.32 12.60 6.09
CA SER A 35 9.28 13.72 6.04
C SER A 35 9.26 14.41 4.69
N LEU A 36 9.18 13.66 3.58
CA LEU A 36 9.06 14.24 2.24
C LEU A 36 7.80 15.11 2.11
N ASP A 37 6.65 14.63 2.59
CA ASP A 37 5.42 15.41 2.59
C ASP A 37 5.54 16.67 3.45
N TRP A 38 6.04 16.55 4.68
CA TRP A 38 6.22 17.69 5.57
C TRP A 38 7.16 18.74 4.97
N ILE A 39 8.34 18.32 4.49
CA ILE A 39 9.33 19.21 3.87
C ILE A 39 8.72 19.91 2.65
N SER A 40 7.98 19.19 1.81
CA SER A 40 7.34 19.78 0.63
C SER A 40 6.30 20.84 1.03
N LYS A 41 5.47 20.55 2.04
CA LYS A 41 4.52 21.54 2.60
C LYS A 41 5.25 22.77 3.16
N ALA A 42 6.35 22.57 3.89
CA ALA A 42 7.17 23.65 4.44
C ALA A 42 7.80 24.54 3.35
N ILE A 43 8.27 23.94 2.27
CA ILE A 43 8.81 24.67 1.11
C ILE A 43 7.70 25.53 0.48
N VAL A 44 6.53 24.96 0.23
CA VAL A 44 5.40 25.67 -0.37
C VAL A 44 4.93 26.83 0.49
N VAL A 45 4.74 26.62 1.80
CA VAL A 45 4.36 27.66 2.75
C VAL A 45 5.35 28.83 2.74
N LYS A 46 6.65 28.56 2.52
CA LYS A 46 7.69 29.59 2.47
C LYS A 46 7.77 30.31 1.13
N GLN A 47 7.48 29.63 0.03
CA GLN A 47 7.76 30.13 -1.33
C GLN A 47 6.53 30.64 -2.09
N MET A 48 5.33 30.25 -1.68
CA MET A 48 4.08 30.57 -2.39
C MET A 48 3.14 31.41 -1.54
N VAL A 49 2.28 32.17 -2.21
CA VAL A 49 1.21 32.95 -1.58
C VAL A 49 -0.01 32.05 -1.38
N LEU A 50 -0.53 32.02 -0.15
CA LEU A 50 -1.75 31.26 0.19
C LEU A 50 -2.93 31.74 -0.65
N ASP A 51 -3.63 30.81 -1.30
CA ASP A 51 -4.73 31.06 -2.25
C ASP A 51 -4.31 31.95 -3.44
N GLY A 52 -3.01 32.04 -3.71
CA GLY A 52 -2.45 32.78 -4.83
C GLY A 52 -2.65 32.08 -6.18
N ALA A 53 -2.15 32.74 -7.23
CA ALA A 53 -2.13 32.16 -8.57
C ALA A 53 -1.28 30.89 -8.60
N GLY A 54 -1.78 29.86 -9.29
CA GLY A 54 -1.04 28.62 -9.52
C GLY A 54 0.10 28.82 -10.52
N VAL A 55 1.12 27.96 -10.44
CA VAL A 55 2.26 27.90 -11.35
C VAL A 55 2.23 26.56 -12.07
N THR A 56 2.13 26.59 -13.39
CA THR A 56 2.23 25.39 -14.22
C THR A 56 3.64 24.82 -14.16
N PHE A 57 3.75 23.51 -13.91
CA PHE A 57 5.02 22.80 -13.90
C PHE A 57 5.16 21.91 -15.13
N ILE A 58 4.20 21.02 -15.37
CA ILE A 58 4.08 20.22 -16.59
C ILE A 58 2.72 20.53 -17.21
N PRO A 59 2.70 21.25 -18.36
CA PRO A 59 1.46 21.66 -19.00
C PRO A 59 0.48 20.51 -19.22
N ASN A 60 -0.79 20.73 -18.87
CA ASN A 60 -1.90 19.77 -18.99
C ASN A 60 -1.76 18.51 -18.11
N PHE A 61 -0.82 18.49 -17.17
CA PHE A 61 -0.63 17.37 -16.26
C PHE A 61 -0.61 17.81 -14.81
N ILE A 62 0.39 18.59 -14.40
CA ILE A 62 0.58 18.96 -12.99
C ILE A 62 1.11 20.39 -12.87
N GLY A 63 0.56 21.13 -11.92
CA GLY A 63 1.04 22.44 -11.50
C GLY A 63 1.11 22.52 -9.97
N PHE A 64 1.50 23.69 -9.49
CA PHE A 64 1.55 24.01 -8.07
C PHE A 64 0.55 25.10 -7.73
N GLN A 65 -0.23 24.93 -6.67
CA GLN A 65 -1.10 25.97 -6.14
C GLN A 65 -1.26 25.79 -4.63
N TYR A 66 -0.82 26.77 -3.83
CA TYR A 66 -0.87 26.67 -2.38
C TYR A 66 -2.27 26.99 -1.83
N VAL A 67 -2.92 25.98 -1.26
CA VAL A 67 -4.22 26.09 -0.59
C VAL A 67 -4.12 25.44 0.80
N ILE A 68 -4.87 25.98 1.77
CA ILE A 68 -5.09 25.29 3.04
C ILE A 68 -6.50 24.73 3.06
N ASN A 69 -6.60 23.41 3.05
CA ASN A 69 -7.85 22.70 3.13
C ASN A 69 -8.23 22.46 4.60
N PRO A 70 -9.26 23.12 5.16
CA PRO A 70 -9.70 22.87 6.53
C PRO A 70 -10.21 21.44 6.73
N GLY A 71 -10.55 20.76 5.64
CA GLY A 71 -11.22 19.46 5.59
C GLY A 71 -12.71 19.65 5.34
N ALA A 72 -13.19 19.05 4.26
CA ALA A 72 -14.62 18.88 4.01
C ALA A 72 -15.02 17.48 4.53
N ALA A 73 -15.83 17.42 5.59
CA ALA A 73 -16.86 16.40 5.56
C ALA A 73 -17.87 16.90 4.53
N TYR A 74 -17.90 16.31 3.34
CA TYR A 74 -18.89 16.65 2.30
C TYR A 74 -20.29 16.77 2.95
N GLY A 75 -20.90 17.97 2.93
CA GLY A 75 -22.21 18.24 3.54
C GLY A 75 -22.23 19.24 4.72
N MET A 76 -23.26 19.12 5.58
CA MET A 76 -23.71 20.06 6.65
C MET A 76 -22.64 20.56 7.66
N ASN A 77 -21.42 20.04 7.63
CA ASN A 77 -20.35 20.33 8.61
C ASN A 77 -19.05 20.82 7.98
N ALA A 78 -19.05 21.25 6.71
CA ALA A 78 -17.92 21.90 6.07
C ALA A 78 -17.48 23.15 6.88
N GLY A 79 -16.44 23.00 7.70
CA GLY A 79 -16.00 24.02 8.67
C GLY A 79 -15.82 23.51 10.10
N ASN A 80 -16.32 22.30 10.43
CA ASN A 80 -16.06 21.68 11.73
C ASN A 80 -14.68 21.03 11.75
N LEU A 81 -13.68 21.85 12.04
CA LEU A 81 -12.28 21.46 12.11
C LEU A 81 -12.00 20.35 13.14
N SER A 82 -12.64 20.42 14.32
CA SER A 82 -12.44 19.43 15.37
C SER A 82 -12.96 18.07 14.93
N LEU A 83 -14.07 18.03 14.20
CA LEU A 83 -14.58 16.81 13.57
C LEU A 83 -13.57 16.29 12.52
N ALA A 84 -13.07 17.15 11.63
CA ALA A 84 -12.10 16.73 10.59
C ALA A 84 -10.81 16.16 11.19
N ILE A 85 -10.25 16.82 12.21
CA ILE A 85 -9.07 16.34 12.95
C ILE A 85 -9.38 15.03 13.68
N SER A 86 -10.54 14.92 14.32
CA SER A 86 -10.94 13.71 15.06
C SER A 86 -11.07 12.51 14.12
N ILE A 87 -11.73 12.68 12.97
CA ILE A 87 -11.83 11.62 11.96
C ILE A 87 -10.44 11.25 11.44
N ALA A 88 -9.61 12.22 11.10
CA ALA A 88 -8.25 11.95 10.63
C ALA A 88 -7.42 11.18 11.68
N ALA A 89 -7.52 11.55 12.96
CA ALA A 89 -6.87 10.86 14.05
C ALA A 89 -7.39 9.43 14.22
N LEU A 90 -8.71 9.23 14.21
CA LEU A 90 -9.34 7.91 14.31
C LEU A 90 -8.93 6.98 13.16
N VAL A 91 -8.95 7.48 11.92
CA VAL A 91 -8.51 6.71 10.74
C VAL A 91 -7.02 6.38 10.85
N THR A 92 -6.18 7.32 11.28
CA THR A 92 -4.75 7.08 11.47
C THR A 92 -4.50 6.01 12.53
N LEU A 93 -5.18 6.08 13.68
CA LEU A 93 -5.09 5.07 14.74
C LEU A 93 -5.57 3.69 14.28
N PHE A 94 -6.67 3.64 13.52
CA PHE A 94 -7.16 2.41 12.91
C PHE A 94 -6.12 1.79 11.98
N LEU A 95 -5.53 2.59 11.07
CA LEU A 95 -4.50 2.12 10.13
C LEU A 95 -3.24 1.65 10.86
N ILE A 96 -2.83 2.33 11.93
CA ILE A 96 -1.72 1.89 12.80
C ILE A 96 -2.08 0.55 13.47
N GLY A 97 -3.31 0.39 13.96
CA GLY A 97 -3.80 -0.87 14.51
C GLY A 97 -3.73 -2.00 13.48
N VAL A 98 -4.25 -1.78 12.27
CA VAL A 98 -4.14 -2.73 11.16
C VAL A 98 -2.68 -3.05 10.86
N PHE A 99 -1.81 -2.04 10.76
CA PHE A 99 -0.38 -2.23 10.53
C PHE A 99 0.29 -3.07 11.62
N ILE A 100 -0.09 -2.90 12.89
CA ILE A 100 0.45 -3.69 14.01
C ILE A 100 0.05 -5.16 13.90
N PHE A 101 -1.21 -5.45 13.61
CA PHE A 101 -1.74 -6.83 13.65
C PHE A 101 -1.61 -7.59 12.33
N ILE A 102 -1.42 -6.91 11.20
CA ILE A 102 -1.29 -7.56 9.91
C ILE A 102 0.01 -8.37 9.82
N LYS A 103 -0.10 -9.61 9.34
CA LYS A 103 1.02 -10.55 9.23
C LYS A 103 1.45 -10.80 7.80
N ASN A 104 0.49 -10.72 6.89
CA ASN A 104 0.72 -10.97 5.49
C ASN A 104 1.46 -9.78 4.86
N LYS A 105 2.65 -10.06 4.32
CA LYS A 105 3.52 -9.05 3.71
C LYS A 105 2.94 -8.39 2.46
N TYR A 106 2.11 -9.10 1.68
CA TYR A 106 1.50 -8.53 0.48
C TYR A 106 0.65 -7.32 0.81
N TRP A 107 -0.04 -7.37 1.95
CA TRP A 107 -0.85 -6.27 2.45
C TRP A 107 -0.03 -5.23 3.23
N LEU A 108 1.18 -5.56 3.69
CA LEU A 108 2.01 -4.59 4.40
C LEU A 108 2.42 -3.42 3.52
N ILE A 109 2.66 -3.63 2.21
CA ILE A 109 3.08 -2.54 1.31
C ILE A 109 2.02 -1.43 1.22
N PRO A 110 0.77 -1.70 0.79
CA PRO A 110 -0.24 -0.66 0.71
C PRO A 110 -0.60 -0.10 2.10
N ILE A 111 -0.70 -0.93 3.14
CA ILE A 111 -0.97 -0.44 4.50
C ILE A 111 0.13 0.49 4.99
N ASN A 112 1.40 0.22 4.68
CA ASN A 112 2.52 1.09 5.04
C ASN A 112 2.41 2.48 4.39
N LEU A 113 2.02 2.52 3.12
CA LEU A 113 1.76 3.79 2.41
C LEU A 113 0.56 4.55 3.00
N MET A 114 -0.53 3.85 3.35
CA MET A 114 -1.70 4.47 3.99
C MET A 114 -1.34 5.03 5.38
N VAL A 115 -0.54 4.31 6.17
CA VAL A 115 -0.05 4.79 7.46
C VAL A 115 0.83 6.02 7.26
N ALA A 116 1.78 5.98 6.30
CA ALA A 116 2.64 7.11 6.01
C ALA A 116 1.85 8.37 5.63
N GLY A 117 0.90 8.26 4.70
CA GLY A 117 0.07 9.39 4.29
C GLY A 117 -0.86 9.89 5.40
N SER A 118 -1.53 9.00 6.13
CA SER A 118 -2.43 9.40 7.23
C SER A 118 -1.68 10.11 8.36
N VAL A 119 -0.51 9.58 8.77
CA VAL A 119 0.37 10.22 9.75
C VAL A 119 0.86 11.58 9.25
N ALA A 120 1.33 11.66 8.00
CA ALA A 120 1.83 12.91 7.42
C ALA A 120 0.74 14.01 7.36
N ASN A 121 -0.49 13.65 6.98
CA ASN A 121 -1.61 14.59 7.00
C ASN A 121 -2.02 14.99 8.42
N LEU A 122 -2.03 14.06 9.37
CA LEU A 122 -2.35 14.36 10.77
C LEU A 122 -1.30 15.31 11.39
N LEU A 123 -0.02 15.05 11.14
CA LEU A 123 1.08 15.93 11.55
C LEU A 123 0.99 17.29 10.86
N GLY A 124 0.68 17.29 9.56
CA GLY A 124 0.45 18.50 8.78
C GLY A 124 -0.64 19.38 9.40
N ARG A 125 -1.74 18.80 9.90
CA ARG A 125 -2.79 19.55 10.60
C ARG A 125 -2.31 20.24 11.88
N ALA A 126 -1.45 19.58 12.64
CA ALA A 126 -0.89 20.16 13.86
C ALA A 126 0.06 21.33 13.58
N TRP A 127 0.77 21.29 12.45
CA TRP A 127 1.78 22.29 12.07
C TRP A 127 1.26 23.41 11.16
N ALA A 128 0.24 23.15 10.35
CA ALA A 128 -0.18 24.05 9.27
C ALA A 128 -0.48 25.49 9.76
N PRO A 129 -0.11 26.50 8.97
CA PRO A 129 -0.46 27.89 9.26
C PRO A 129 -1.98 28.10 9.25
N ALA A 130 -2.40 29.27 9.74
CA ALA A 130 -3.80 29.65 9.67
C ALA A 130 -4.20 29.96 8.21
N THR A 131 -5.46 29.70 7.87
CA THR A 131 -6.08 30.19 6.63
C THR A 131 -6.09 31.72 6.60
N ASN A 132 -6.41 32.30 5.44
CA ASN A 132 -6.68 33.74 5.30
C ASN A 132 -7.80 34.26 6.23
N LYS A 133 -8.62 33.37 6.81
CA LYS A 133 -9.65 33.69 7.81
C LYS A 133 -9.20 33.49 9.26
N GLY A 134 -7.91 33.23 9.50
CA GLY A 134 -7.35 32.98 10.83
C GLY A 134 -7.63 31.57 11.40
N ILE A 135 -8.15 30.65 10.60
CA ILE A 135 -8.52 29.30 11.06
C ILE A 135 -7.29 28.39 11.00
N LYS A 136 -6.89 27.79 12.13
CA LYS A 136 -5.78 26.81 12.20
C LYS A 136 -6.27 25.38 11.95
N GLY A 137 -5.36 24.41 11.84
CA GLY A 137 -5.70 22.96 11.81
C GLY A 137 -6.09 22.38 10.45
N GLY A 138 -5.92 23.17 9.38
CA GLY A 138 -6.10 22.70 8.00
C GLY A 138 -4.91 21.88 7.50
N VAL A 139 -4.99 21.42 6.27
CA VAL A 139 -3.92 20.69 5.57
C VAL A 139 -3.39 21.56 4.45
N VAL A 140 -2.07 21.65 4.31
CA VAL A 140 -1.43 22.35 3.19
C VAL A 140 -1.48 21.46 1.96
N ASP A 141 -2.24 21.89 0.95
CA ASP A 141 -2.34 21.25 -0.36
C ASP A 141 -1.63 22.12 -1.39
N PHE A 142 -0.96 21.50 -2.36
CA PHE A 142 -0.06 22.22 -3.25
C PHE A 142 0.13 21.63 -4.63
N LEU A 143 -0.11 20.33 -4.84
CA LEU A 143 -0.08 19.70 -6.15
C LEU A 143 -1.45 19.85 -6.80
N LYS A 144 -1.50 20.39 -8.02
CA LYS A 144 -2.73 20.63 -8.75
C LYS A 144 -2.73 19.85 -10.06
N PHE A 145 -3.77 19.05 -10.31
CA PHE A 145 -3.98 18.52 -11.67
C PHE A 145 -4.41 19.63 -12.61
N GLU A 146 -3.79 19.67 -13.80
CA GLU A 146 -4.14 20.64 -14.86
C GLU A 146 -5.09 20.07 -15.91
N PHE A 147 -5.69 18.91 -15.63
CA PHE A 147 -6.70 18.28 -16.45
C PHE A 147 -7.94 17.99 -15.60
N SER A 148 -9.09 17.87 -16.25
CA SER A 148 -10.33 17.51 -15.58
C SER A 148 -10.24 16.08 -15.05
N PHE A 149 -10.33 15.91 -13.74
CA PHE A 149 -10.31 14.61 -13.08
C PHE A 149 -11.65 14.38 -12.38
N PHE A 150 -12.42 13.38 -12.84
CA PHE A 150 -13.77 13.06 -12.34
C PHE A 150 -14.73 14.27 -12.29
N GLY A 151 -14.64 15.18 -13.28
CA GLY A 151 -15.50 16.38 -13.36
C GLY A 151 -15.07 17.52 -12.43
N SER A 152 -13.89 17.44 -11.82
CA SER A 152 -13.25 18.54 -11.10
C SER A 152 -12.06 19.06 -11.91
N ASP A 153 -12.13 20.34 -12.31
CA ASP A 153 -11.11 21.00 -13.14
C ASP A 153 -9.96 21.60 -12.31
N SER A 154 -9.93 21.35 -11.00
CA SER A 154 -8.91 21.92 -10.09
C SER A 154 -8.80 21.08 -8.81
N TYR A 155 -8.47 19.79 -8.97
CA TYR A 155 -8.15 18.94 -7.84
C TYR A 155 -6.74 19.30 -7.31
N ILE A 156 -6.68 19.78 -6.08
CA ILE A 156 -5.46 20.16 -5.38
C ILE A 156 -5.27 19.22 -4.19
N PHE A 157 -4.07 18.66 -4.05
CA PHE A 157 -3.73 17.62 -3.08
C PHE A 157 -2.26 17.76 -2.65
N ASN A 158 -1.78 16.86 -1.80
CA ASN A 158 -0.38 16.82 -1.35
C ASN A 158 0.24 15.43 -1.53
N LEU A 159 1.50 15.26 -1.13
CA LEU A 159 2.18 13.96 -1.26
C LEU A 159 1.55 12.90 -0.36
N ALA A 160 1.08 13.26 0.83
CA ALA A 160 0.37 12.34 1.71
C ALA A 160 -0.89 11.74 1.05
N ASP A 161 -1.67 12.56 0.34
CA ASP A 161 -2.83 12.09 -0.41
C ASP A 161 -2.43 11.19 -1.59
N ALA A 162 -1.31 11.49 -2.24
CA ALA A 162 -0.75 10.65 -3.29
C ALA A 162 -0.34 9.27 -2.75
N TRP A 163 0.31 9.19 -1.57
CA TRP A 163 0.67 7.92 -0.95
C TRP A 163 -0.56 7.06 -0.64
N VAL A 164 -1.62 7.67 -0.10
CA VAL A 164 -2.89 6.98 0.17
C VAL A 164 -3.55 6.53 -1.13
N SER A 165 -3.60 7.39 -2.15
CA SER A 165 -4.19 7.07 -3.46
C SER A 165 -3.47 5.91 -4.15
N ILE A 166 -2.13 5.91 -4.13
CA ILE A 166 -1.31 4.80 -4.65
C ILE A 166 -1.59 3.51 -3.88
N ALA A 167 -1.68 3.58 -2.56
CA ALA A 167 -2.00 2.42 -1.74
C ALA A 167 -3.37 1.81 -2.08
N VAL A 168 -4.39 2.65 -2.25
CA VAL A 168 -5.73 2.24 -2.67
C VAL A 168 -5.68 1.59 -4.06
N GLY A 169 -4.94 2.17 -5.01
CA GLY A 169 -4.73 1.58 -6.33
C GLY A 169 -4.09 0.18 -6.28
N ILE A 170 -3.09 0.00 -5.41
CA ILE A 170 -2.44 -1.31 -5.17
C ILE A 170 -3.44 -2.31 -4.58
N ILE A 171 -4.24 -1.90 -3.58
CA ILE A 171 -5.28 -2.76 -2.97
C ILE A 171 -6.30 -3.20 -4.02
N ILE A 172 -6.80 -2.27 -4.82
CA ILE A 172 -7.77 -2.55 -5.89
C ILE A 172 -7.17 -3.56 -6.88
N LEU A 173 -5.90 -3.36 -7.30
CA LEU A 173 -5.23 -4.29 -8.19
C LEU A 173 -5.10 -5.69 -7.59
N ILE A 174 -4.72 -5.80 -6.32
CA ILE A 174 -4.64 -7.09 -5.61
C ILE A 174 -6.00 -7.79 -5.61
N LEU A 175 -7.08 -7.05 -5.30
CA LEU A 175 -8.44 -7.59 -5.26
C LEU A 175 -8.90 -8.06 -6.65
N ILE A 176 -8.64 -7.27 -7.70
CA ILE A 176 -8.98 -7.64 -9.08
C ILE A 176 -8.26 -8.93 -9.48
N VAL A 177 -6.96 -9.04 -9.21
CA VAL A 177 -6.18 -10.24 -9.52
C VAL A 177 -6.73 -11.45 -8.76
N TYR A 178 -7.05 -11.29 -7.47
CA TYR A 178 -7.62 -12.36 -6.65
C TYR A 178 -8.95 -12.86 -7.22
N VAL A 179 -9.87 -11.94 -7.53
CA VAL A 179 -11.18 -12.26 -8.11
C VAL A 179 -11.04 -12.95 -9.47
N ILE A 180 -10.15 -12.47 -10.34
CA ILE A 180 -9.91 -13.09 -11.65
C ILE A 180 -9.39 -14.53 -11.48
N LEU A 181 -8.43 -14.75 -10.59
CA LEU A 181 -7.89 -16.09 -10.33
C LEU A 181 -8.96 -17.03 -9.79
N GLU A 182 -9.78 -16.56 -8.84
CA GLU A 182 -10.89 -17.33 -8.28
C GLU A 182 -11.93 -17.70 -9.36
N ILE A 183 -12.28 -16.76 -10.25
CA ILE A 183 -13.17 -17.04 -11.38
C ILE A 183 -12.56 -18.10 -12.32
N ILE A 184 -11.28 -17.97 -12.67
CA ILE A 184 -10.60 -18.95 -13.53
C ILE A 184 -10.62 -20.34 -12.89
N GLU A 185 -10.31 -20.43 -11.60
CA GLU A 185 -10.33 -21.69 -10.84
C GLU A 185 -11.73 -22.31 -10.80
N LEU A 186 -12.76 -21.50 -10.54
CA LEU A 186 -14.15 -21.95 -10.54
C LEU A 186 -14.60 -22.46 -11.92
N VAL A 187 -14.23 -21.76 -13.00
CA VAL A 187 -14.54 -22.17 -14.37
C VAL A 187 -13.81 -23.45 -14.74
N MET A 188 -12.52 -23.56 -14.42
CA MET A 188 -11.74 -24.79 -14.66
C MET A 188 -12.33 -25.97 -13.90
N ARG A 189 -12.62 -25.79 -12.61
CA ARG A 189 -13.20 -26.83 -11.75
C ARG A 189 -14.55 -27.34 -12.27
N LYS A 190 -15.38 -26.45 -12.81
CA LYS A 190 -16.68 -26.83 -13.40
C LYS A 190 -16.53 -27.54 -14.74
N LYS A 191 -15.58 -27.13 -15.58
CA LYS A 191 -15.41 -27.65 -16.94
C LYS A 191 -14.73 -29.02 -16.96
N ASP A 192 -13.67 -29.17 -16.18
CA ASP A 192 -12.83 -30.36 -16.15
C ASP A 192 -12.15 -30.46 -14.78
N LYS A 193 -12.68 -31.35 -13.94
CA LYS A 193 -12.24 -31.51 -12.56
C LYS A 193 -10.81 -32.03 -12.46
N ASP A 194 -10.45 -32.98 -13.32
CA ASP A 194 -9.11 -33.58 -13.32
C ASP A 194 -8.05 -32.56 -13.76
N LYS A 195 -8.38 -31.73 -14.75
CA LYS A 195 -7.53 -30.61 -15.18
C LYS A 195 -7.39 -29.54 -14.11
N TYR A 196 -8.43 -29.26 -13.34
CA TYR A 196 -8.37 -28.37 -12.18
C TYR A 196 -7.48 -28.95 -11.07
N GLU A 197 -7.66 -30.22 -10.70
CA GLU A 197 -6.83 -30.87 -9.69
C GLU A 197 -5.34 -30.87 -10.08
N PHE A 198 -5.04 -31.13 -11.35
CA PHE A 198 -3.68 -31.04 -11.88
C PHE A 198 -3.11 -29.62 -11.85
N TYR A 199 -3.92 -28.61 -12.19
CA TYR A 199 -3.53 -27.21 -12.06
C TYR A 199 -3.16 -26.85 -10.61
N CYS A 200 -3.99 -27.23 -9.64
CA CYS A 200 -3.74 -26.99 -8.22
C CYS A 200 -2.47 -27.68 -7.73
N ASP A 201 -2.19 -28.91 -8.16
CA ASP A 201 -0.93 -29.61 -7.84
C ASP A 201 0.29 -28.85 -8.37
N ILE A 202 0.26 -28.37 -9.62
CA ILE A 202 1.35 -27.55 -10.18
C ILE A 202 1.55 -26.27 -9.38
N GLN A 203 0.47 -25.55 -9.01
CA GLN A 203 0.59 -24.32 -8.21
C GLN A 203 1.17 -24.61 -6.83
N ASN A 204 0.72 -25.68 -6.15
CA ASN A 204 1.27 -26.10 -4.87
C ASN A 204 2.77 -26.43 -4.96
N ARG A 205 3.20 -27.16 -5.99
CA ARG A 205 4.63 -27.46 -6.21
C ARG A 205 5.45 -26.19 -6.43
N LYS A 206 4.93 -25.22 -7.20
CA LYS A 206 5.59 -23.92 -7.39
C LYS A 206 5.71 -23.14 -6.08
N GLN A 207 4.66 -23.15 -5.25
CA GLN A 207 4.68 -22.50 -3.94
C GLN A 207 5.74 -23.14 -3.02
N ILE A 208 5.75 -24.48 -2.91
CA ILE A 208 6.76 -25.21 -2.13
C ILE A 208 8.16 -24.90 -2.65
N LEU A 209 8.36 -24.90 -3.97
CA LEU A 209 9.64 -24.59 -4.60
C LEU A 209 10.12 -23.18 -4.24
N PHE A 210 9.22 -22.19 -4.24
CA PHE A 210 9.53 -20.84 -3.78
C PHE A 210 9.88 -20.80 -2.29
N GLU A 211 9.14 -21.49 -1.42
CA GLU A 211 9.44 -21.57 0.01
C GLU A 211 10.83 -22.18 0.27
N VAL A 212 11.21 -23.24 -0.46
CA VAL A 212 12.54 -23.84 -0.34
C VAL A 212 13.64 -22.87 -0.80
N TYR A 213 13.43 -22.16 -1.91
CA TYR A 213 14.35 -21.11 -2.35
C TYR A 213 14.45 -19.98 -1.32
N TYR A 214 13.32 -19.50 -0.80
CA TYR A 214 13.28 -18.40 0.16
C TYR A 214 13.92 -18.77 1.51
N GLN A 215 13.84 -20.04 1.92
CA GLN A 215 14.53 -20.55 3.11
C GLN A 215 16.06 -20.38 3.05
N LYS A 216 16.68 -20.18 1.87
CA LYS A 216 18.10 -19.83 1.74
C LYS A 216 18.48 -18.54 2.50
N PHE A 217 17.56 -17.59 2.59
CA PHE A 217 17.77 -16.32 3.30
C PHE A 217 17.56 -16.46 4.82
N ASN A 218 17.17 -17.64 5.31
CA ASN A 218 17.17 -17.97 6.73
C ASN A 218 18.54 -18.56 7.12
N PHE A 219 19.25 -17.89 8.01
CA PHE A 219 20.64 -18.17 8.45
C PHE A 219 20.92 -19.57 9.05
N LYS A 220 19.96 -20.51 9.06
CA LYS A 220 20.03 -21.76 9.85
C LYS A 220 20.03 -23.10 9.08
N LYS A 221 20.07 -23.12 7.74
CA LYS A 221 20.11 -24.39 6.96
C LYS A 221 21.27 -24.43 5.95
N GLU A 222 21.90 -25.60 5.86
CA GLU A 222 23.12 -25.87 5.09
C GLU A 222 22.87 -26.16 3.60
N GLU A 223 21.71 -26.73 3.23
CA GLU A 223 21.34 -26.86 1.81
C GLU A 223 20.57 -25.63 1.32
N LYS A 224 21.21 -24.88 0.41
CA LYS A 224 20.73 -23.61 -0.10
C LYS A 224 20.49 -23.72 -1.60
N MET A 225 19.24 -23.97 -2.00
CA MET A 225 18.83 -23.89 -3.40
C MET A 225 19.22 -22.53 -4.01
N THR A 226 19.96 -22.55 -5.11
CA THR A 226 20.35 -21.33 -5.82
C THR A 226 19.18 -20.75 -6.61
N TYR A 227 19.22 -19.44 -6.90
CA TYR A 227 18.20 -18.80 -7.74
C TYR A 227 18.12 -19.43 -9.14
N LYS A 228 19.27 -19.85 -9.70
CA LYS A 228 19.33 -20.55 -10.99
C LYS A 228 18.62 -21.91 -10.95
N GLN A 229 18.78 -22.67 -9.87
CA GLN A 229 18.05 -23.94 -9.67
C GLN A 229 16.55 -23.70 -9.52
N TYR A 230 16.15 -22.72 -8.70
CA TYR A 230 14.75 -22.31 -8.56
C TYR A 230 14.11 -21.96 -9.91
N LEU A 231 14.76 -21.11 -10.71
CA LEU A 231 14.27 -20.71 -12.03
C LEU A 231 14.09 -21.91 -12.96
N LYS A 232 15.08 -22.81 -13.02
CA LYS A 232 15.02 -24.00 -13.87
C LYS A 232 13.85 -24.90 -13.48
N SER A 233 13.71 -25.23 -12.20
CA SER A 233 12.62 -26.08 -11.72
C SER A 233 11.24 -25.43 -11.88
N ASN A 234 11.13 -24.11 -11.73
CA ASN A 234 9.88 -23.39 -11.96
C ASN A 234 9.48 -23.36 -13.45
N GLN A 235 10.46 -23.26 -14.35
CA GLN A 235 10.24 -23.38 -15.79
C GLN A 235 9.78 -24.79 -16.17
N GLU A 236 10.38 -25.84 -15.60
CA GLU A 236 9.96 -27.23 -15.81
C GLU A 236 8.50 -27.44 -15.39
N LEU A 237 8.12 -27.03 -14.18
CA LEU A 237 6.71 -27.09 -13.71
C LEU A 237 5.76 -26.34 -14.64
N SER A 238 6.19 -25.17 -15.14
CA SER A 238 5.39 -24.38 -16.10
C SER A 238 5.23 -25.10 -17.44
N LYS A 239 6.26 -25.83 -17.88
CA LYS A 239 6.23 -26.64 -19.11
C LYS A 239 5.30 -27.84 -18.94
N THR A 240 5.38 -28.56 -17.82
CA THR A 240 4.50 -29.69 -17.50
C THR A 240 3.03 -29.28 -17.55
N TRP A 241 2.68 -28.12 -16.99
CA TRP A 241 1.32 -27.58 -17.11
C TRP A 241 0.91 -27.30 -18.55
N LYS A 242 1.77 -26.67 -19.35
CA LYS A 242 1.47 -26.37 -20.77
C LYS A 242 1.23 -27.64 -21.58
N GLU A 243 2.08 -28.66 -21.39
CA GLU A 243 1.96 -29.96 -22.06
C GLU A 243 0.65 -30.67 -21.68
N TYR A 244 0.28 -30.68 -20.39
CA TYR A 244 -0.99 -31.24 -19.95
C TYR A 244 -2.20 -30.48 -20.52
N LYS A 245 -2.13 -29.13 -20.49
CA LYS A 245 -3.20 -28.27 -21.02
C LYS A 245 -3.50 -28.50 -22.50
N GLN A 246 -2.51 -28.92 -23.29
CA GLN A 246 -2.62 -29.20 -24.72
C GLN A 246 -3.13 -30.61 -25.05
N LYS A 247 -3.05 -31.56 -24.11
CA LYS A 247 -3.44 -32.96 -24.32
C LYS A 247 -4.95 -33.23 -24.20
N GLY A 248 -5.73 -32.27 -23.70
CA GLY A 248 -7.19 -32.35 -23.56
C GLY A 248 -7.82 -30.98 -23.63
#